data_AF-A0AAD3MF89-F1
#
_entry.id   AF-A0AAD3MF89-F1
#
_cell.length_a   1.000
_cell.length_b   1.000
_cell.length_c   1.000
_cell.angle_alpha   90.00
_cell.angle_beta   90.00
_cell.angle_gamma   90.00
#
_symmetry.space_group_name_H-M   'P 1'
#
loop_
_entity.id
_entity.type
_entity.pdbx_description
1 polymer ?
#
loop_
_entity_poly.entity_id
_entity_poly.type
_entity_poly.pdbx_seq_one_letter_code
_entity_poly.pdbx_strand_id
1 'polypeptide(L)'
;MDLNLTSYCTVLDKKSQSKFLCYTQQKNGVFCVSLTDAADVWSTDYTEDTLNQFRQRFALKSTEDYILKLRLGCGSGDVSAVVHDTGAELQVGSSPDDMSVNLVRLEGSKATEELKELLFRMADSLNQIDIRPPPISPVKNHQRRPTEFGPWQQQSCAPLMTVKRRLPGTSLINPGTKKKLQATGVAFDDAEED
;
A
#
# COMPACT_ATOMS: atom_id res chain seq x y z
N MET A 1 22.43 -5.15 2.75
CA MET A 1 21.07 -4.65 2.45
C MET A 1 21.16 -3.15 2.66
N ASP A 2 21.15 -2.37 1.59
CA ASP A 2 21.00 -0.92 1.72
C ASP A 2 19.61 -0.68 2.31
N LEU A 3 19.58 -0.38 3.61
CA LEU A 3 18.35 0.04 4.25
C LEU A 3 17.96 1.35 3.57
N ASN A 4 16.92 1.32 2.75
CA ASN A 4 16.30 2.53 2.23
C ASN A 4 15.96 3.41 3.45
N LEU A 5 16.77 4.46 3.62
CA LEU A 5 16.60 5.51 4.63
C LEU A 5 15.29 6.27 4.41
N THR A 6 14.71 6.09 3.22
CA THR A 6 13.43 6.64 2.80
C THR A 6 12.30 5.66 3.12
N SER A 7 11.38 6.09 3.97
CA SER A 7 10.15 5.38 4.32
C SER A 7 8.99 6.35 4.14
N TYR A 8 7.85 5.85 3.68
CA TYR A 8 6.63 6.62 3.47
C TYR A 8 5.47 5.94 4.21
N CYS A 9 4.64 6.71 4.90
CA CYS A 9 3.37 6.23 5.44
C CYS A 9 2.36 7.37 5.55
N THR A 10 1.08 7.02 5.54
CA THR A 10 0.02 8.00 5.79
C THR A 10 -0.38 7.98 7.24
N VAL A 11 -0.57 9.15 7.83
CA VAL A 11 -0.97 9.34 9.23
C VAL A 11 -2.20 10.23 9.29
N LEU A 12 -2.98 10.12 10.35
CA LEU A 12 -4.16 10.95 10.57
C LEU A 12 -3.86 12.01 11.63
N ASP A 13 -4.33 13.22 11.40
CA ASP A 13 -4.34 14.25 12.42
C ASP A 13 -5.41 13.96 13.47
N LYS A 14 -5.03 13.98 14.76
CA LYS A 14 -5.93 13.66 15.88
C LYS A 14 -7.13 14.61 15.94
N LYS A 15 -6.93 15.89 15.58
CA LYS A 15 -7.97 16.93 15.70
C LYS A 15 -8.93 16.92 14.52
N SER A 16 -8.40 17.00 13.31
CA SER A 16 -9.18 17.19 12.08
C SER A 16 -9.52 15.89 11.35
N GLN A 17 -8.88 14.76 11.70
CA GLN A 17 -8.93 13.50 10.95
C GLN A 17 -8.45 13.65 9.49
N SER A 18 -7.78 14.76 9.16
CA SER A 18 -7.17 14.96 7.85
C SER A 18 -5.99 14.00 7.66
N LYS A 19 -5.77 13.59 6.42
CA LYS A 19 -4.72 12.64 6.07
C LYS A 19 -3.44 13.39 5.70
N PHE A 20 -2.34 12.96 6.28
CA PHE A 20 -1.00 13.49 6.00
C PHE A 20 -0.09 12.38 5.51
N LEU A 21 0.91 12.75 4.72
CA LEU A 21 2.02 11.90 4.34
C LEU A 21 3.19 12.17 5.28
N CYS A 22 3.58 11.14 6.04
CA CYS A 22 4.80 11.11 6.83
C CYS A 22 5.90 10.42 6.02
N TYR A 23 7.08 11.02 5.97
CA TYR A 23 8.22 10.43 5.28
C TYR A 23 9.54 10.70 6.00
N THR A 24 10.48 9.79 5.80
CA THR A 24 11.85 9.92 6.31
C THR A 24 12.79 10.20 5.15
N GLN A 25 13.79 11.04 5.38
CA GLN A 25 14.84 11.30 4.40
C GLN A 25 16.14 11.66 5.09
N GLN A 26 17.25 11.59 4.35
CA GLN A 26 18.52 12.13 4.79
C GLN A 26 18.78 13.44 4.05
N LYS A 27 18.92 14.54 4.78
CA LYS A 27 19.20 15.86 4.24
C LYS A 27 20.57 16.32 4.74
N ASN A 28 21.49 16.61 3.82
CA ASN A 28 22.86 17.05 4.12
C ASN A 28 23.59 16.11 5.11
N GLY A 29 23.36 14.80 4.99
CA GLY A 29 23.95 13.80 5.90
C GLY A 29 23.19 13.59 7.21
N VAL A 30 22.24 14.45 7.56
CA VAL A 30 21.43 14.35 8.78
C VAL A 30 20.08 13.70 8.48
N PHE A 31 19.65 12.78 9.35
CA PHE A 31 18.34 12.17 9.24
C PHE A 31 17.23 13.14 9.65
N CYS A 32 16.16 13.20 8.85
CA CYS A 32 15.01 14.04 9.10
C CYS A 32 13.71 13.27 8.90
N VAL A 33 12.71 13.61 9.72
CA VAL A 33 11.32 13.19 9.53
C VAL A 33 10.54 14.39 9.06
N SER A 34 9.64 14.18 8.10
CA SER A 34 8.82 15.24 7.53
C SER A 34 7.39 14.79 7.36
N LEU A 35 6.48 15.75 7.39
CA LEU A 35 5.04 15.58 7.29
C LEU A 35 4.52 16.56 6.24
N THR A 36 3.53 16.17 5.44
CA THR A 36 2.89 17.06 4.48
C THR A 36 1.44 16.67 4.21
N ASP A 37 0.58 17.64 3.99
CA ASP A 37 -0.79 17.49 3.48
C ASP A 37 -0.89 17.75 1.97
N ALA A 38 0.26 17.79 1.27
CA ALA A 38 0.40 18.19 -0.12
C ALA A 38 0.16 19.68 -0.42
N ALA A 39 0.03 20.52 0.60
CA ALA A 39 0.06 21.98 0.47
C ALA A 39 1.22 22.57 1.30
N ASP A 40 1.28 22.19 2.56
CA ASP A 40 2.29 22.57 3.53
C ASP A 40 3.24 21.41 3.83
N VAL A 41 4.45 21.75 4.26
CA VAL A 41 5.49 20.77 4.65
C VAL A 41 6.00 21.15 6.02
N TRP A 42 6.03 20.18 6.93
CA TRP A 42 6.67 20.26 8.23
C TRP A 42 7.86 19.32 8.27
N SER A 43 8.96 19.74 8.89
CA SER A 43 10.17 18.93 8.97
C SER A 43 10.86 19.10 10.31
N THR A 44 11.57 18.07 10.75
CA THR A 44 12.47 18.17 11.90
C THR A 44 13.64 19.08 11.58
N ASP A 45 13.97 20.01 12.46
CA ASP A 45 15.12 20.91 12.38
C ASP A 45 16.36 20.32 13.09
N TYR A 46 16.58 19.01 12.91
CA TYR A 46 17.66 18.32 13.59
C TYR A 46 19.05 18.83 13.15
N THR A 47 19.84 19.21 14.14
CA THR A 47 21.30 19.14 14.09
C THR A 47 21.77 17.75 14.53
N GLU A 48 23.02 17.40 14.25
CA GLU A 48 23.60 16.13 14.72
C GLU A 48 23.45 15.97 16.25
N ASP A 49 23.71 17.03 17.01
CA ASP A 49 23.59 17.04 18.47
C ASP A 49 22.15 16.80 18.95
N THR A 50 21.18 17.52 18.37
CA THR A 50 19.76 17.36 18.75
C THR A 50 19.21 15.98 18.40
N LEU A 51 19.63 15.42 17.26
CA LEU A 51 19.29 14.05 16.89
C LEU A 51 19.92 13.04 17.87
N ASN A 52 21.16 13.27 18.31
CA ASN A 52 21.83 12.42 19.30
C ASN A 52 21.09 12.48 20.65
N GLN A 53 20.71 13.66 21.12
CA GLN A 53 19.91 13.84 22.33
C GLN A 53 18.55 13.15 22.22
N PHE A 54 17.88 13.28 21.07
CA PHE A 54 16.61 12.61 20.78
C PHE A 54 16.74 11.08 20.87
N ARG A 55 17.81 10.52 20.28
CA ARG A 55 18.07 9.08 20.36
C ARG A 55 18.30 8.62 21.80
N GLN A 56 19.04 9.38 22.61
CA GLN A 56 19.22 9.06 24.03
C GLN A 56 17.91 9.11 24.80
N ARG A 57 17.08 10.15 24.57
CA ARG A 57 15.78 10.31 25.23
C ARG A 57 14.86 9.13 25.01
N PHE A 58 14.84 8.57 23.80
CA PHE A 58 13.96 7.45 23.43
C PHE A 58 14.68 6.09 23.37
N ALA A 59 15.87 6.00 23.97
CA ALA A 59 16.70 4.78 24.02
C ALA A 59 16.94 4.10 22.64
N LEU A 60 17.09 4.92 21.59
CA LEU A 60 17.41 4.45 20.23
C LEU A 60 18.92 4.27 20.07
N LYS A 61 19.37 3.10 19.57
CA LYS A 61 20.80 2.83 19.40
C LYS A 61 21.35 3.41 18.11
N SER A 62 20.50 3.56 17.09
CA SER A 62 20.87 4.07 15.77
C SER A 62 19.73 4.84 15.12
N THR A 63 20.02 5.50 14.01
CA THR A 63 19.00 6.08 13.12
C THR A 63 18.14 4.99 12.47
N GLU A 64 18.68 3.80 12.23
CA GLU A 64 17.94 2.67 11.68
C GLU A 64 16.85 2.20 12.64
N ASP A 65 17.14 2.16 13.94
CA ASP A 65 16.15 1.85 14.99
C ASP A 65 14.99 2.86 14.97
N TYR A 66 15.30 4.13 14.72
CA TYR A 66 14.28 5.17 14.59
C TYR A 66 13.38 4.90 13.36
N ILE A 67 13.97 4.66 12.19
CA ILE A 67 13.23 4.33 10.97
C ILE A 67 12.36 3.09 11.17
N LEU A 68 12.90 2.05 11.80
CA LEU A 68 12.18 0.82 12.13
C LEU A 68 10.98 1.10 13.04
N LYS A 69 11.17 1.88 14.12
CA LYS A 69 10.08 2.22 15.05
C LYS A 69 8.96 2.99 14.35
N LEU A 70 9.30 3.98 13.52
CA LEU A 70 8.33 4.72 12.70
C LEU A 70 7.58 3.80 11.73
N ARG A 71 8.30 2.92 11.03
CA ARG A 71 7.71 2.00 10.06
C ARG A 71 6.75 1.01 10.72
N LEU A 72 7.13 0.47 11.88
CA LEU A 72 6.28 -0.43 12.66
C LEU A 72 5.03 0.28 13.15
N GLY A 73 5.17 1.47 13.73
CA GLY A 73 4.03 2.28 14.18
C GLY A 73 3.08 2.63 13.03
N CYS A 74 3.62 3.02 11.88
CA CYS A 74 2.81 3.29 10.69
C CYS A 74 2.09 2.04 10.17
N GLY A 75 2.71 0.85 10.29
CA GLY A 75 2.08 -0.42 9.90
C GLY A 75 0.99 -0.89 10.86
N SER A 76 1.09 -0.55 12.16
CA SER A 76 0.09 -0.89 13.18
C SER A 76 -1.01 0.16 13.34
N GLY A 77 -0.88 1.34 12.72
CA GLY A 77 -1.81 2.46 12.91
C GLY A 77 -1.64 3.20 14.23
N ASP A 78 -0.49 3.03 14.89
CA ASP A 78 -0.14 3.65 16.17
C ASP A 78 0.58 4.99 16.00
N VAL A 79 0.58 5.54 14.78
CA VAL A 79 1.17 6.83 14.46
C VAL A 79 0.08 7.83 14.17
N SER A 80 0.17 8.96 14.84
CA SER A 80 -0.78 10.06 14.72
C SER A 80 -0.05 11.39 14.63
N ALA A 81 -0.63 12.32 13.90
CA ALA A 81 -0.16 13.69 13.84
C ALA A 81 -1.03 14.58 14.72
N VAL A 82 -0.46 15.64 15.25
CA VAL A 82 -1.18 16.77 15.83
C VAL A 82 -0.66 18.03 15.17
N VAL A 83 -1.45 18.63 14.29
CA VAL A 83 -1.06 19.86 13.60
C VAL A 83 -1.54 21.08 14.39
N HIS A 84 -0.70 22.11 14.40
CA HIS A 84 -0.90 23.42 15.02
C HIS A 84 -0.53 24.52 14.01
N ASP A 85 -0.86 25.78 14.32
CA ASP A 85 -0.69 26.89 13.37
C ASP A 85 0.76 27.09 12.89
N THR A 86 1.74 26.84 13.78
CA THR A 86 3.16 27.09 13.55
C THR A 86 4.02 25.81 13.47
N GLY A 87 3.44 24.64 13.71
CA GLY A 87 4.19 23.39 13.82
C GLY A 87 3.31 22.16 13.85
N ALA A 88 3.94 20.99 13.88
CA ALA A 88 3.25 19.72 14.00
C ALA A 88 4.00 18.80 14.96
N GLU A 89 3.27 17.91 15.64
CA GLU A 89 3.85 16.86 16.45
C GLU A 89 3.46 15.50 15.87
N LEU A 90 4.43 14.63 15.63
CA LEU A 90 4.21 13.24 15.23
C LEU A 90 4.40 12.35 16.46
N GLN A 91 3.36 11.62 16.83
CA GLN A 91 3.33 10.74 18.00
C GLN A 91 3.26 9.28 17.52
N VAL A 92 4.18 8.46 18.01
CA VAL A 92 4.30 7.03 17.73
C VAL A 92 4.02 6.29 19.04
N GLY A 93 2.77 5.92 19.25
CA GLY A 93 2.27 5.41 20.53
C GLY A 93 1.17 6.27 21.14
N SER A 94 0.66 5.80 22.28
CA SER A 94 -0.43 6.44 23.04
C SER A 94 -0.03 6.84 24.47
N SER A 95 1.13 6.39 24.93
CA SER A 95 1.67 6.60 26.28
C SER A 95 2.54 7.87 26.33
N PRO A 96 2.66 8.53 27.49
CA PRO A 96 3.49 9.73 27.63
C PRO A 96 5.00 9.47 27.45
N ASP A 97 5.45 8.23 27.65
CA ASP A 97 6.84 7.81 27.38
C ASP A 97 7.06 7.35 25.93
N ASP A 98 5.99 7.32 25.13
CA ASP A 98 6.06 6.96 23.73
C ASP A 98 6.74 8.06 22.91
N MET A 99 7.20 7.68 21.71
CA MET A 99 8.06 8.56 20.92
C MET A 99 7.23 9.70 20.32
N SER A 100 7.57 10.93 20.69
CA SER A 100 7.01 12.13 20.07
C SER A 100 8.08 12.97 19.37
N VAL A 101 7.74 13.50 18.20
CA VAL A 101 8.65 14.20 17.29
C VAL A 101 8.05 15.56 16.96
N ASN A 102 8.75 16.63 17.30
CA ASN A 102 8.34 17.98 16.93
C ASN A 102 8.82 18.32 15.53
N LEU A 103 7.94 18.94 14.76
CA LEU A 103 8.15 19.33 13.37
C LEU A 103 7.86 20.82 13.23
N VAL A 104 8.73 21.52 12.52
CA VAL A 104 8.59 22.95 12.24
C VAL A 104 8.07 23.13 10.82
N ARG A 105 7.13 24.05 10.62
CA ARG A 105 6.60 24.37 9.29
C ARG A 105 7.71 24.98 8.43
N LEU A 106 7.84 24.49 7.19
CA LEU A 106 8.75 25.05 6.20
C LEU A 106 8.08 26.24 5.51
N GLU A 107 8.87 27.27 5.23
CA GLU A 107 8.37 28.51 4.65
C GLU A 107 8.45 28.53 3.11
N GLY A 108 7.39 29.04 2.49
CA GLY A 108 7.32 29.49 1.10
C GLY A 108 8.04 28.60 0.08
N SER A 109 9.09 29.15 -0.55
CA SER A 109 9.81 28.47 -1.64
C SER A 109 10.44 27.15 -1.20
N LYS A 110 10.94 27.07 0.03
CA LYS A 110 11.58 25.85 0.56
C LYS A 110 10.57 24.71 0.68
N ALA A 111 9.34 25.00 1.11
CA ALA A 111 8.28 24.00 1.17
C ALA A 111 7.90 23.50 -0.23
N THR A 112 7.81 24.41 -1.21
CA THR A 112 7.48 24.04 -2.58
C THR A 112 8.57 23.21 -3.27
N GLU A 113 9.83 23.51 -3.02
CA GLU A 113 10.97 22.74 -3.53
C GLU A 113 10.99 21.33 -2.93
N GLU A 114 10.83 21.21 -1.60
CA GLU A 114 10.74 19.92 -0.93
C GLU A 114 9.56 19.08 -1.43
N LEU A 115 8.39 19.68 -1.62
CA LEU A 115 7.20 18.98 -2.14
C LEU A 115 7.43 18.49 -3.57
N LYS A 116 8.05 19.31 -4.41
CA LYS A 116 8.41 18.96 -5.79
C LYS A 116 9.38 17.78 -5.81
N GLU A 117 10.47 17.85 -5.04
CA GLU A 117 11.45 16.76 -4.95
C GLU A 117 10.83 15.47 -4.39
N LEU A 118 10.00 15.59 -3.36
CA LEU A 118 9.26 14.47 -2.78
C LEU A 118 8.40 13.76 -3.83
N LEU A 119 7.66 14.53 -4.64
CA LEU A 119 6.81 13.97 -5.69
C LEU A 119 7.62 13.16 -6.72
N PHE A 120 8.71 13.74 -7.23
CA PHE A 120 9.57 13.06 -8.21
C PHE A 120 10.24 11.83 -7.59
N ARG A 121 10.74 11.94 -6.35
CA ARG A 121 11.36 10.81 -5.65
C ARG A 121 10.37 9.67 -5.41
N MET A 122 9.12 9.97 -5.07
CA MET A 122 8.08 8.95 -4.96
C MET A 122 7.79 8.30 -6.33
N ALA A 123 7.66 9.09 -7.40
CA ALA A 123 7.46 8.57 -8.75
C ALA A 123 8.62 7.66 -9.19
N ASP A 124 9.86 8.07 -8.97
CA ASP A 124 11.06 7.28 -9.26
C ASP A 124 11.10 5.98 -8.45
N SER A 125 10.69 6.03 -7.17
CA SER A 125 10.64 4.83 -6.33
C SER A 125 9.63 3.80 -6.84
N LEU A 126 8.49 4.24 -7.38
CA LEU A 126 7.48 3.37 -7.97
C LEU A 126 7.99 2.72 -9.27
N ASN A 127 8.70 3.48 -10.11
CA ASN A 127 9.31 2.96 -11.34
C ASN A 127 10.35 1.86 -11.07
N GLN A 128 11.05 1.91 -9.93
CA GLN A 128 12.02 0.86 -9.54
C GLN A 128 11.36 -0.42 -9.03
N ILE A 129 10.14 -0.33 -8.47
CA ILE A 129 9.41 -1.50 -7.96
C ILE A 129 8.96 -2.40 -9.11
N ASP A 130 8.60 -1.83 -10.26
CA ASP A 130 8.13 -2.59 -11.43
C ASP A 130 9.24 -3.27 -12.24
N ILE A 131 10.51 -2.93 -12.02
CA ILE A 131 11.64 -3.51 -12.79
C ILE A 131 12.12 -4.85 -12.20
N ARG A 132 11.69 -5.21 -10.99
CA ARG A 132 12.01 -6.53 -10.39
C ARG A 132 10.80 -7.46 -10.50
N PRO A 133 10.71 -8.31 -11.53
CA PRO A 133 9.71 -9.37 -11.53
C PRO A 133 9.90 -10.22 -10.26
N PRO A 134 8.82 -10.59 -9.55
CA PRO A 134 8.92 -11.53 -8.45
C PRO A 134 9.60 -12.81 -8.99
N PRO A 135 10.54 -13.43 -8.25
CA PRO A 135 11.01 -14.76 -8.63
C PRO A 135 9.81 -15.69 -8.63
N ILE A 136 9.32 -16.02 -9.82
CA ILE A 136 8.19 -16.90 -10.04
C ILE A 136 8.65 -18.29 -9.61
N SER A 137 8.43 -18.64 -8.35
CA SER A 137 8.33 -20.04 -7.93
C SER A 137 6.87 -20.32 -7.62
N PRO A 138 6.19 -21.17 -8.40
CA PRO A 138 4.77 -21.44 -8.23
C PRO A 138 4.61 -22.43 -7.07
N VAL A 139 4.68 -21.94 -5.83
CA VAL A 139 4.23 -22.73 -4.68
C VAL A 139 2.83 -22.26 -4.31
N LYS A 140 1.87 -23.11 -4.66
CA LYS A 140 0.44 -23.02 -4.34
C LYS A 140 0.26 -22.94 -2.82
N ASN A 141 0.12 -21.73 -2.27
CA ASN A 141 -0.31 -21.51 -0.90
C ASN A 141 -1.67 -20.81 -0.90
N HIS A 142 -2.70 -21.55 -0.52
CA HIS A 142 -4.01 -21.02 -0.21
C HIS A 142 -3.95 -20.30 1.14
N GLN A 143 -3.73 -18.98 1.14
CA GLN A 143 -4.04 -18.15 2.29
C GLN A 143 -4.90 -16.97 1.84
N ARG A 144 -6.17 -17.04 2.24
CA ARG A 144 -7.18 -15.99 2.11
C ARG A 144 -6.68 -14.75 2.88
N ARG A 145 -6.54 -13.61 2.20
CA ARG A 145 -6.72 -12.29 2.82
C ARG A 145 -8.21 -11.92 2.79
N PRO A 146 -8.74 -11.19 3.78
CA PRO A 146 -10.01 -10.51 3.63
C PRO A 146 -9.77 -9.25 2.78
N THR A 147 -10.49 -9.14 1.66
CA THR A 147 -10.60 -7.90 0.87
C THR A 147 -12.07 -7.55 0.86
N GLU A 148 -12.44 -6.62 1.72
CA GLU A 148 -13.79 -6.10 1.85
C GLU A 148 -13.96 -4.92 0.89
N PHE A 149 -14.20 -5.21 -0.40
CA PHE A 149 -14.80 -4.25 -1.33
C PHE A 149 -15.61 -5.02 -2.39
N GLY A 150 -16.93 -5.12 -2.21
CA GLY A 150 -17.88 -5.61 -3.23
C GLY A 150 -19.17 -6.19 -2.67
N PRO A 151 -20.34 -6.00 -3.32
CA PRO A 151 -21.65 -6.06 -2.70
C PRO A 151 -22.17 -7.50 -2.49
N TRP A 152 -22.91 -7.66 -1.39
CA TRP A 152 -23.61 -8.86 -0.95
C TRP A 152 -24.44 -9.52 -2.05
N GLN A 153 -24.25 -10.83 -2.29
CA GLN A 153 -25.32 -11.70 -2.79
C GLN A 153 -25.10 -13.19 -2.48
N GLN A 154 -25.95 -13.68 -1.59
CA GLN A 154 -26.61 -15.00 -1.52
C GLN A 154 -25.81 -16.32 -1.44
N GLN A 155 -25.92 -16.93 -0.25
CA GLN A 155 -26.45 -18.30 0.00
C GLN A 155 -25.95 -19.46 -0.89
N SER A 156 -25.17 -20.37 -0.30
CA SER A 156 -25.66 -21.71 0.11
C SER A 156 -24.53 -22.70 0.37
N CYS A 157 -24.72 -23.50 1.42
CA CYS A 157 -23.91 -24.66 1.79
C CYS A 157 -24.04 -25.84 0.80
N ALA A 158 -23.04 -26.74 0.89
CA ALA A 158 -23.03 -28.18 0.53
C ALA A 158 -22.45 -28.59 -0.84
N PRO A 159 -22.09 -29.88 -1.05
CA PRO A 159 -20.83 -30.49 -0.59
C PRO A 159 -19.99 -31.10 -1.74
N LEU A 160 -18.78 -31.56 -1.39
CA LEU A 160 -17.79 -32.28 -2.23
C LEU A 160 -18.43 -33.26 -3.23
N MET A 161 -18.22 -33.02 -4.53
CA MET A 161 -18.53 -33.97 -5.59
C MET A 161 -17.25 -34.52 -6.22
N THR A 162 -17.21 -35.85 -6.27
CA THR A 162 -16.18 -36.71 -6.84
C THR A 162 -16.01 -36.48 -8.35
N VAL A 163 -14.76 -36.45 -8.81
CA VAL A 163 -14.42 -36.12 -10.21
C VAL A 163 -14.61 -37.35 -11.09
N LYS A 164 -15.77 -37.48 -11.75
CA LYS A 164 -15.96 -38.50 -12.80
C LYS A 164 -15.28 -38.03 -14.10
N ARG A 165 -14.46 -38.89 -14.71
CA ARG A 165 -13.74 -38.63 -15.97
C ARG A 165 -14.72 -38.19 -17.08
N ARG A 166 -14.40 -37.08 -17.76
CA ARG A 166 -15.23 -36.43 -18.78
C ARG A 166 -15.10 -37.14 -20.14
N LEU A 167 -16.20 -37.28 -20.88
CA LEU A 167 -16.20 -37.82 -22.24
C LEU A 167 -15.66 -36.77 -23.25
N PRO A 168 -14.94 -37.19 -24.31
CA PRO A 168 -14.40 -36.30 -25.33
C PRO A 168 -15.51 -35.51 -26.03
N GLY A 169 -15.30 -34.20 -26.25
CA GLY A 169 -16.22 -33.33 -27.00
C GLY A 169 -17.18 -32.46 -26.17
N THR A 170 -17.11 -32.53 -24.84
CA THR A 170 -17.83 -31.58 -23.96
C THR A 170 -17.08 -30.26 -23.86
N SER A 171 -17.81 -29.13 -24.00
CA SER A 171 -17.22 -27.79 -23.97
C SER A 171 -16.53 -27.50 -22.63
N LEU A 172 -15.28 -27.02 -22.70
CA LEU A 172 -14.47 -26.67 -21.53
C LEU A 172 -14.95 -25.38 -20.84
N ILE A 173 -15.50 -24.46 -21.61
CA ILE A 173 -15.88 -23.11 -21.16
C ILE A 173 -17.28 -23.12 -20.54
N ASN A 174 -18.16 -24.03 -20.98
CA ASN A 174 -19.52 -24.13 -20.46
C ASN A 174 -19.94 -25.59 -20.25
N PRO A 175 -19.48 -26.22 -19.16
CA PRO A 175 -19.84 -27.60 -18.84
C PRO A 175 -21.35 -27.68 -18.52
N GLY A 176 -22.11 -28.41 -19.34
CA GLY A 176 -23.54 -28.63 -19.16
C GLY A 176 -24.44 -28.09 -20.27
N THR A 177 -23.92 -27.23 -21.16
CA THR A 177 -24.69 -26.74 -22.30
C THR A 177 -24.71 -27.78 -23.42
N LYS A 178 -25.88 -28.33 -23.75
CA LYS A 178 -26.03 -29.21 -24.93
C LYS A 178 -25.91 -28.37 -26.20
N LYS A 179 -24.99 -28.74 -27.10
CA LYS A 179 -24.91 -28.13 -28.44
C LYS A 179 -26.25 -28.34 -29.15
N LYS A 180 -26.80 -27.29 -29.76
CA LYS A 180 -27.93 -27.43 -30.72
C LYS A 180 -27.46 -28.30 -31.87
N LEU A 181 -28.20 -29.36 -32.17
CA LEU A 181 -28.01 -30.16 -33.39
C LEU A 181 -28.19 -29.24 -34.60
N GLN A 182 -27.30 -29.35 -35.59
CA GLN A 182 -27.51 -28.67 -36.87
C GLN A 182 -28.78 -29.20 -37.52
N ALA A 183 -29.55 -28.30 -38.14
CA ALA A 183 -30.76 -28.67 -38.85
C ALA A 183 -30.38 -29.53 -40.07
N THR A 184 -30.85 -30.77 -40.08
CA THR A 184 -30.80 -31.62 -41.27
C THR A 184 -31.78 -31.06 -42.30
N GLY A 185 -31.29 -30.78 -43.51
CA GLY A 185 -32.09 -30.19 -44.59
C GLY A 185 -33.27 -31.06 -45.00
N VAL A 186 -34.29 -30.44 -45.60
CA VAL A 186 -35.46 -31.11 -46.17
C VAL A 186 -35.09 -31.58 -47.57
N ALA A 187 -35.26 -32.88 -47.87
CA ALA A 187 -35.17 -33.40 -49.23
C ALA A 187 -36.48 -33.11 -49.96
N PHE A 188 -36.41 -32.51 -51.15
CA PHE A 188 -37.54 -32.39 -52.04
C PHE A 188 -37.56 -33.63 -52.94
N ASP A 189 -38.71 -34.31 -53.03
CA ASP A 189 -38.93 -35.37 -54.01
C ASP A 189 -38.92 -34.74 -55.40
N ASP A 190 -38.04 -35.23 -56.28
CA ASP A 190 -38.08 -34.90 -57.69
C ASP A 190 -39.29 -35.60 -58.31
N ALA A 191 -40.22 -34.83 -58.85
CA ALA A 191 -41.37 -35.36 -59.57
C ALA A 191 -40.89 -36.13 -60.81
N GLU A 192 -41.18 -37.43 -60.87
CA GLU A 192 -41.13 -38.21 -62.11
C GLU A 192 -42.17 -37.62 -63.09
N GLU A 193 -41.66 -37.08 -64.18
CA GLU A 193 -42.43 -36.72 -65.37
C GLU A 193 -42.50 -37.95 -66.27
N ASP A 194 -43.68 -38.58 -66.36
CA ASP A 194 -44.19 -39.32 -67.54
C ASP A 194 -45.71 -39.61 -67.42
#